data_AF-A0A923YGM1-F1
#
_entry.id   AF-A0A923YGM1-F1
#
_cell.length_a   1.000
_cell.length_b   1.000
_cell.length_c   1.000
_cell.angle_alpha   90.00
_cell.angle_beta   90.00
_cell.angle_gamma   90.00
#
_symmetry.space_group_name_H-M   'P 1'
#
loop_
_entity.id
_entity.type
_entity.pdbx_description
1 polymer ?
#
loop_
_entity_poly.entity_id
_entity_poly.type
_entity_poly.pdbx_seq_one_letter_code
_entity_poly.pdbx_strand_id
1 'polypeptide(L)'
;MSPDDYCQQKAAQSGSSFYYSFLFLPLERRRAITALYAFCREVDDTVDNCTDAAVARTKLMWWRKEIAAMMGGNPAHPVTKALEPHLRNYQLNGQHLQAIIDGMEMDLNQTRYL
;
A
#
# COMPACT_ATOMS: atom_id res chain seq x y z
N MET A 1 2.50 -9.26 -16.58
CA MET A 1 1.80 -9.43 -15.29
C MET A 1 0.86 -8.25 -15.12
N SER A 2 -0.42 -8.49 -14.81
CA SER A 2 -1.37 -7.38 -14.60
C SER A 2 -1.13 -6.70 -13.24
N PRO A 3 -1.62 -5.46 -13.03
CA PRO A 3 -1.63 -4.81 -11.72
C PRO A 3 -2.29 -5.66 -10.62
N ASP A 4 -3.40 -6.34 -10.94
CA ASP A 4 -4.10 -7.24 -10.00
C ASP A 4 -3.25 -8.46 -9.66
N ASP A 5 -2.59 -9.09 -10.64
CA ASP A 5 -1.72 -10.24 -10.41
C ASP A 5 -0.55 -9.86 -9.49
N TYR A 6 0.03 -8.68 -9.69
CA TYR A 6 1.08 -8.15 -8.81
C TYR A 6 0.59 -8.06 -7.36
N CYS A 7 -0.59 -7.44 -7.15
CA CYS A 7 -1.17 -7.27 -5.83
C CYS A 7 -1.50 -8.62 -5.18
N GLN A 8 -2.04 -9.56 -5.95
CA GLN A 8 -2.33 -10.92 -5.50
C GLN A 8 -1.05 -11.63 -5.05
N GLN A 9 0.01 -11.55 -5.85
CA GLN A 9 1.30 -12.16 -5.53
C GLN A 9 1.92 -11.55 -4.27
N LYS A 10 1.96 -10.21 -4.18
CA LYS A 10 2.48 -9.49 -3.01
C LYS A 10 1.71 -9.86 -1.74
N ALA A 11 0.39 -9.86 -1.82
CA ALA A 11 -0.47 -10.22 -0.69
C ALA A 11 -0.26 -11.68 -0.25
N ALA A 12 -0.18 -12.62 -1.20
CA ALA A 12 0.06 -14.03 -0.91
C ALA A 12 1.44 -14.27 -0.29
N GLN A 13 2.48 -13.61 -0.79
CA GLN A 13 3.86 -13.74 -0.30
C GLN A 13 4.03 -13.21 1.14
N SER A 14 3.16 -12.31 1.59
CA SER A 14 3.21 -11.83 2.99
C SER A 14 2.97 -12.94 4.03
N GLY A 15 2.44 -14.10 3.63
CA GLY A 15 2.16 -15.23 4.53
C GLY A 15 1.07 -14.95 5.58
N SER A 16 0.41 -13.80 5.50
CA SER A 16 -0.56 -13.34 6.49
C SER A 16 -1.91 -14.05 6.38
N SER A 17 -2.52 -14.34 7.53
CA SER A 17 -3.89 -14.86 7.62
C SER A 17 -4.92 -13.93 6.96
N PHE A 18 -4.64 -12.62 6.86
CA PHE A 18 -5.51 -11.66 6.18
C PHE A 18 -5.73 -12.01 4.71
N TYR A 19 -4.71 -12.43 3.98
CA TYR A 19 -4.84 -12.79 2.57
C TYR A 19 -5.89 -13.90 2.36
N TYR A 20 -5.87 -14.92 3.22
CA TYR A 20 -6.86 -16.01 3.15
C TYR A 20 -8.27 -15.54 3.51
N SER A 21 -8.42 -14.57 4.41
CA SER A 21 -9.73 -14.00 4.75
C SER A 21 -10.40 -13.29 3.55
N PHE A 22 -9.61 -12.73 2.63
CA PHE A 22 -10.14 -12.03 1.45
C PHE A 22 -10.77 -12.98 0.43
N LEU A 23 -10.41 -14.27 0.43
CA LEU A 23 -10.94 -15.29 -0.48
C LEU A 23 -12.45 -15.54 -0.32
N PHE A 24 -13.04 -15.09 0.79
CA PHE A 24 -14.49 -15.19 1.04
C PHE A 24 -15.27 -13.97 0.54
N LEU A 25 -14.59 -12.92 0.08
CA LEU A 25 -15.24 -11.71 -0.42
C LEU A 25 -15.68 -11.87 -1.89
N PRO A 26 -16.76 -11.17 -2.31
CA PRO A 26 -17.10 -11.02 -3.73
C PRO A 26 -15.92 -10.46 -4.53
N LEU A 27 -15.81 -10.84 -5.80
CA LEU A 27 -14.64 -10.58 -6.65
C LEU A 27 -14.17 -9.12 -6.62
N GLU A 28 -15.08 -8.17 -6.79
CA GLU A 28 -14.73 -6.74 -6.84
C GLU A 28 -14.23 -6.19 -5.49
N ARG A 29 -14.79 -6.67 -4.38
CA ARG A 29 -14.31 -6.29 -3.04
C ARG A 29 -12.98 -6.97 -2.71
N ARG A 30 -12.81 -8.21 -3.18
CA ARG A 30 -11.54 -8.95 -3.08
C ARG A 30 -10.41 -8.22 -3.80
N ARG A 31 -10.62 -7.79 -5.04
CA ARG A 31 -9.63 -6.99 -5.80
C ARG A 31 -9.23 -5.73 -5.05
N ALA A 32 -10.21 -4.95 -4.58
CA ALA A 32 -9.98 -3.73 -3.84
C ALA A 32 -9.16 -3.93 -2.56
N ILE A 33 -9.54 -4.90 -1.72
CA ILE A 33 -8.82 -5.14 -0.46
C ILE A 33 -7.45 -5.75 -0.71
N THR A 34 -7.28 -6.61 -1.73
CA THR A 34 -5.98 -7.16 -2.10
C THR A 34 -5.03 -6.06 -2.57
N ALA A 35 -5.50 -5.12 -3.39
CA ALA A 35 -4.71 -3.96 -3.82
C ALA A 35 -4.34 -3.05 -2.63
N LEU A 36 -5.29 -2.75 -1.75
CA LEU A 36 -5.03 -1.95 -0.56
C LEU A 36 -4.04 -2.63 0.39
N TYR A 37 -4.18 -3.94 0.61
CA TYR A 37 -3.26 -4.70 1.45
C TYR A 37 -1.86 -4.79 0.84
N ALA A 38 -1.76 -4.97 -0.48
CA ALA A 38 -0.49 -4.91 -1.20
C ALA A 38 0.17 -3.53 -1.06
N PHE A 39 -0.61 -2.44 -1.07
CA PHE A 39 -0.10 -1.09 -0.80
C PHE A 39 0.50 -0.99 0.60
N CYS A 40 -0.25 -1.42 1.62
CA CYS A 40 0.28 -1.42 2.99
C CYS A 40 1.60 -2.19 3.07
N ARG A 41 1.70 -3.37 2.45
CA ARG A 41 2.92 -4.18 2.44
C ARG A 41 4.09 -3.56 1.70
N GLU A 42 3.84 -2.89 0.58
CA GLU A 42 4.90 -2.16 -0.12
C GLU A 42 5.48 -1.02 0.74
N VAL A 43 4.62 -0.27 1.45
CA VAL A 43 5.09 0.82 2.32
C VAL A 43 5.83 0.26 3.54
N ASP A 44 5.30 -0.78 4.18
CA ASP A 44 5.90 -1.54 5.30
C ASP A 44 7.31 -2.04 4.93
N ASP A 45 7.43 -2.71 3.78
CA ASP A 45 8.70 -3.22 3.25
C ASP A 45 9.73 -2.11 3.00
N THR A 46 9.32 -0.86 2.76
CA THR A 46 10.26 0.25 2.58
C THR A 46 10.98 0.64 3.87
N VAL A 47 10.35 0.39 5.02
CA VAL A 47 10.90 0.64 6.34
C VAL A 47 11.63 -0.61 6.84
N ASP A 48 10.98 -1.77 6.79
CA ASP A 48 11.51 -3.03 7.32
C ASP A 48 12.80 -3.50 6.62
N ASN A 49 12.88 -3.35 5.29
CA ASN A 49 14.02 -3.85 4.51
C ASN A 49 15.12 -2.80 4.32
N CYS A 50 15.04 -1.65 4.99
CA CYS A 50 15.98 -0.56 4.78
C CYS A 50 16.83 -0.32 6.03
N THR A 51 18.14 -0.55 5.90
CA THR A 51 19.11 -0.31 6.97
C THR A 51 19.46 1.17 7.15
N ASP A 52 19.20 2.00 6.14
CA ASP A 52 19.46 3.44 6.15
C ASP A 52 18.15 4.23 6.18
N ALA A 53 17.93 4.95 7.27
CA ALA A 53 16.74 5.78 7.48
C ALA A 53 16.58 6.90 6.43
N ALA A 54 17.67 7.43 5.87
CA ALA A 54 17.59 8.46 4.83
C ALA A 54 17.06 7.89 3.51
N VAL A 55 17.45 6.66 3.18
CA VAL A 55 16.93 5.94 2.02
C VAL A 55 15.46 5.58 2.23
N ALA A 56 15.09 5.09 3.42
CA ALA A 56 13.70 4.80 3.77
C ALA A 56 12.80 6.05 3.61
N ARG A 57 13.20 7.20 4.16
CA ARG A 57 12.48 8.47 3.99
C ARG A 57 12.33 8.89 2.54
N THR A 58 13.38 8.70 1.73
CA THR A 58 13.32 9.02 0.29
C THR A 58 12.29 8.14 -0.43
N LYS A 59 12.22 6.85 -0.08
CA LYS A 59 11.20 5.93 -0.62
C LYS A 59 9.79 6.29 -0.14
N LEU A 60 9.60 6.62 1.13
CA LEU A 60 8.31 7.09 1.64
C LEU A 60 7.86 8.37 0.92
N MET A 61 8.77 9.33 0.71
CA MET A 61 8.49 10.53 -0.07
C MET A 61 8.10 10.23 -1.53
N TRP A 62 8.69 9.20 -2.14
CA TRP A 62 8.25 8.72 -3.45
C TRP A 62 6.82 8.17 -3.40
N TRP A 63 6.49 7.36 -2.39
CA TRP A 63 5.12 6.85 -2.18
C TRP A 63 4.10 7.98 -1.99
N ARG A 64 4.46 9.06 -1.28
CA ARG A 64 3.58 10.23 -1.15
C ARG A 64 3.27 10.88 -2.50
N LYS A 65 4.27 11.00 -3.38
CA LYS A 65 4.10 11.52 -4.74
C LYS A 65 3.25 10.56 -5.58
N GLU A 66 3.45 9.26 -5.41
CA GLU A 66 2.70 8.24 -6.13
C GLU A 66 1.21 8.24 -5.75
N ILE A 67 0.87 8.44 -4.47
CA ILE A 67 -0.52 8.66 -4.04
C ILE A 67 -1.10 9.90 -4.73
N ALA A 68 -0.36 11.02 -4.75
CA ALA A 68 -0.83 12.24 -5.41
C ALA A 68 -1.06 12.02 -6.92
N ALA A 69 -0.17 11.29 -7.59
CA ALA A 69 -0.30 10.92 -9.00
C ALA A 69 -1.53 10.04 -9.25
N MET A 70 -1.78 9.05 -8.39
CA MET A 70 -2.98 8.21 -8.43
C MET A 70 -4.27 9.03 -8.23
N MET A 71 -4.29 9.95 -7.27
CA MET A 71 -5.43 10.84 -7.05
C MET A 71 -5.67 11.78 -8.26
N GLY A 72 -4.62 12.07 -9.03
CA GLY A 72 -4.66 12.83 -10.29
C GLY A 72 -4.95 12.01 -11.55
N GLY A 73 -5.16 10.69 -11.44
CA GLY A 73 -5.49 9.83 -12.57
C GLY A 73 -4.29 9.32 -13.39
N ASN A 74 -3.07 9.40 -12.84
CA ASN A 74 -1.85 8.96 -13.53
C ASN A 74 -0.91 8.13 -12.63
N PRO A 75 -1.39 7.01 -12.03
CA PRO A 75 -0.55 6.14 -11.22
C PRO A 75 0.53 5.45 -12.05
N ALA A 76 1.74 5.30 -11.50
CA ALA A 76 2.85 4.61 -12.14
C ALA A 76 3.01 3.17 -11.61
N HIS A 77 2.84 2.98 -10.29
CA HIS A 77 3.07 1.71 -9.61
C HIS A 77 1.95 0.69 -9.91
N PRO A 78 2.25 -0.62 -10.03
CA PRO A 78 1.21 -1.65 -10.20
C PRO A 78 0.14 -1.61 -9.10
N VAL A 79 0.53 -1.39 -7.85
CA VAL A 79 -0.43 -1.34 -6.74
C VAL A 79 -1.38 -0.15 -6.83
N THR A 80 -0.89 1.04 -7.16
CA THR A 80 -1.74 2.24 -7.32
C THR A 80 -2.61 2.14 -8.57
N LYS A 81 -2.12 1.52 -9.64
CA LYS A 81 -2.93 1.17 -10.82
C LYS A 81 -4.07 0.22 -10.49
N ALA A 82 -3.84 -0.77 -9.64
CA ALA A 82 -4.88 -1.70 -9.19
C ALA A 82 -5.86 -1.03 -8.20
N LEU A 83 -5.38 -0.08 -7.39
CA LEU A 83 -6.21 0.60 -6.38
C LEU A 83 -7.07 1.73 -6.96
N GLU A 84 -6.59 2.43 -7.98
CA GLU A 84 -7.26 3.60 -8.61
C GLU A 84 -8.74 3.34 -8.97
N PRO A 85 -9.12 2.22 -9.64
CA PRO A 85 -10.52 1.96 -10.00
C PRO A 85 -11.45 1.84 -8.80
N HIS A 86 -10.90 1.54 -7.61
CA HIS A 86 -11.64 1.29 -6.39
C HIS A 86 -11.81 2.53 -5.51
N LEU A 87 -11.09 3.63 -5.79
CA LEU A 87 -11.11 4.83 -4.96
C LEU A 87 -12.50 5.42 -4.77
N ARG A 88 -13.27 5.54 -5.85
CA ARG A 88 -14.62 6.13 -5.81
C ARG A 88 -15.62 5.21 -5.13
N ASN A 89 -15.62 3.93 -5.50
CA ASN A 89 -16.62 2.96 -5.02
C ASN A 89 -16.51 2.68 -3.52
N TYR A 90 -15.31 2.77 -2.96
CA TYR A 90 -15.06 2.52 -1.54
C TYR A 90 -14.65 3.79 -0.77
N GLN A 91 -14.78 4.97 -1.39
CA GLN A 91 -14.49 6.26 -0.78
C GLN A 91 -13.08 6.32 -0.14
N LEU A 92 -12.10 5.71 -0.82
CA LEU A 92 -10.71 5.73 -0.39
C LEU A 92 -10.16 7.13 -0.65
N ASN A 93 -10.06 7.92 0.42
CA ASN A 93 -9.47 9.24 0.39
C ASN A 93 -7.94 9.13 0.43
N GLY A 94 -7.25 9.92 -0.40
CA GLY A 94 -5.80 10.04 -0.37
C GLY A 94 -5.25 10.37 1.03
N GLN A 95 -6.01 11.09 1.86
CA GLN A 95 -5.63 11.37 3.26
C GLN A 95 -5.44 10.07 4.09
N HIS A 96 -6.31 9.07 3.92
CA HIS A 96 -6.16 7.80 4.65
C HIS A 96 -4.91 7.03 4.19
N LEU A 97 -4.58 7.10 2.90
CA LEU A 97 -3.37 6.46 2.35
C LEU A 97 -2.09 7.20 2.81
N GLN A 98 -2.14 8.53 2.91
CA GLN A 98 -1.05 9.33 3.46
C GLN A 98 -0.84 9.02 4.95
N ALA A 99 -1.92 8.83 5.72
CA ALA A 99 -1.83 8.46 7.13
C ALA A 99 -1.13 7.11 7.35
N ILE A 100 -1.25 6.16 6.40
CA ILE A 100 -0.48 4.92 6.44
C ILE A 100 1.01 5.20 6.30
N ILE A 101 1.41 6.07 5.36
CA ILE A 101 2.81 6.50 5.20
C ILE A 101 3.29 7.24 6.45
N ASP A 102 2.47 8.10 7.04
CA ASP A 102 2.81 8.82 8.28
C ASP A 102 3.12 7.82 9.41
N GLY A 103 2.29 6.79 9.57
CA GLY A 103 2.52 5.72 10.55
C GLY A 103 3.86 5.01 10.35
N MET A 104 4.20 4.65 9.10
CA MET A 104 5.47 4.00 8.78
C MET A 104 6.67 4.94 8.97
N GLU A 105 6.49 6.24 8.72
CA GLU A 105 7.53 7.24 8.98
C GLU A 105 7.79 7.45 10.49
N MET A 106 6.78 7.25 11.35
CA MET A 106 6.97 7.32 12.81
C MET A 106 7.93 6.23 13.31
N ASP A 107 7.88 5.03 12.74
CA ASP A 107 8.76 3.91 13.14
C ASP A 107 10.24 4.18 12.84
N LEU A 108 10.54 5.05 11.88
CA LEU A 108 11.91 5.52 11.61
C LEU A 108 12.46 6.47 12.69
N ASN A 109 11.58 7.08 13.49
CA ASN A 109 11.95 8.08 14.50
C ASN A 109 11.83 7.56 15.93
N GLN A 110 10.89 6.63 16.16
CA GLN A 110 10.46 6.25 17.49
C GLN A 110 10.52 4.74 17.69
N THR A 111 11.52 4.29 18.43
CA THR A 111 11.71 2.87 18.75
C THR A 111 11.03 2.42 20.05
N ARG A 112 10.43 3.34 20.81
CA ARG A 112 9.71 3.04 22.06
C ARG A 112 8.59 4.03 22.36
N TYR A 113 7.45 3.51 22.81
CA TYR A 113 6.35 4.27 23.41
C TYR A 113 6.37 4.00 24.93
N LEU A 114 6.32 5.06 25.75
CA LEU A 114 6.31 5.01 27.22
C LEU A 114 4.93 5.37 27.76
#